data_AF-A0A7S4E9Q9-F1
#
_entry.id   AF-A0A7S4E9Q9-F1
#
_cell.length_a   1.000
_cell.length_b   1.000
_cell.length_c   1.000
_cell.angle_alpha   90.00
_cell.angle_beta   90.00
_cell.angle_gamma   90.00
#
_symmetry.space_group_name_H-M   'P 1'
#
loop_
_entity.id
_entity.type
_entity.pdbx_description
1 polymer ?
#
loop_
_entity_poly.entity_id
_entity_poly.type
_entity_poly.pdbx_seq_one_letter_code
_entity_poly.pdbx_strand_id
1 'polypeptide(L)'
;SAAEATYGHISTWATGGVTDMEELFEDASSFNEDIGEWDISGVTTMEDMFRGASAFDQDLGWCVAYDVDTEDAFSSTPCESTSCSVEQRSDCPTGNVMTDSNIGTAVAAWLADATTAETTYGHISTWATGGVTDMSLLFCAQYCGSGTNSAAASFNEDIGAWDT
;
A
#
# COMPACT_ATOMS: atom_id res chain seq x y z
N SER A 1 -16.71 -21.86 6.65
CA SER A 1 -16.01 -23.01 7.30
C SER A 1 -15.86 -22.77 8.81
N ALA A 2 -15.25 -23.68 9.59
CA ALA A 2 -14.97 -23.42 11.02
C ALA A 2 -13.96 -22.27 11.22
N ALA A 3 -13.02 -22.10 10.29
CA ALA A 3 -12.10 -20.98 10.27
C ALA A 3 -12.83 -19.66 10.02
N GLU A 4 -13.75 -19.63 9.05
CA GLU A 4 -14.56 -18.43 8.74
C GLU A 4 -15.42 -17.95 9.92
N ALA A 5 -15.97 -18.89 10.71
CA ALA A 5 -16.72 -18.55 11.92
C ALA A 5 -15.85 -17.95 13.04
N THR A 6 -14.53 -18.19 13.00
CA THR A 6 -13.58 -17.75 14.03
C THR A 6 -12.83 -16.48 13.61
N TYR A 7 -12.46 -16.37 12.34
CA TYR A 7 -11.56 -15.34 11.82
C TYR A 7 -12.22 -14.43 10.78
N GLY A 8 -13.50 -14.63 10.48
CA GLY A 8 -14.17 -13.96 9.37
C GLY A 8 -13.77 -14.53 8.02
N HIS A 9 -14.43 -14.05 6.97
CA HIS A 9 -14.08 -14.38 5.60
C HIS A 9 -12.71 -13.76 5.25
N ILE A 10 -11.90 -14.45 4.46
CA ILE A 10 -10.53 -14.00 4.13
C ILE A 10 -10.53 -12.64 3.42
N SER A 11 -11.57 -12.36 2.63
CA SER A 11 -11.76 -11.08 1.95
C SER A 11 -11.86 -9.87 2.90
N THR A 12 -12.20 -10.09 4.18
CA THR A 12 -12.39 -9.00 5.17
C THR A 12 -11.22 -8.87 6.14
N TRP A 13 -10.11 -9.56 5.91
CA TRP A 13 -8.94 -9.47 6.79
C TRP A 13 -8.26 -8.11 6.67
N ALA A 14 -7.81 -7.57 7.81
CA ALA A 14 -7.06 -6.32 7.86
C ALA A 14 -5.57 -6.61 7.60
N THR A 15 -5.08 -6.26 6.41
CA THR A 15 -3.71 -6.56 5.95
C THR A 15 -2.77 -5.36 5.90
N GLY A 16 -3.23 -4.14 6.20
CA GLY A 16 -2.45 -2.91 6.02
C GLY A 16 -1.18 -2.75 6.89
N GLY A 17 -0.90 -3.71 7.77
CA GLY A 17 0.37 -3.78 8.53
C GLY A 17 1.30 -4.91 8.07
N VAL A 18 0.93 -5.67 7.03
CA VAL A 18 1.71 -6.78 6.49
C VAL A 18 2.72 -6.23 5.49
N THR A 19 4.00 -6.55 5.71
CA THR A 19 5.09 -6.14 4.82
C THR A 19 5.58 -7.27 3.91
N ASP A 20 5.27 -8.51 4.26
CA ASP A 20 5.78 -9.71 3.61
C ASP A 20 4.60 -10.65 3.33
N MET A 21 4.36 -10.89 2.03
CA MET A 21 3.35 -11.82 1.53
C MET A 21 3.97 -12.91 0.65
N GLU A 22 5.28 -13.16 0.79
CA GLU A 22 6.01 -14.21 0.08
C GLU A 22 5.35 -15.59 0.31
N GLU A 23 5.21 -16.38 -0.76
CA GLU A 23 4.70 -17.76 -0.77
C GLU A 23 3.32 -17.98 -0.09
N LEU A 24 2.54 -16.93 0.19
CA LEU A 24 1.35 -17.03 1.07
C LEU A 24 0.30 -18.06 0.59
N PHE A 25 0.15 -18.20 -0.72
CA PHE A 25 -0.73 -19.17 -1.38
C PHE A 25 0.04 -20.06 -2.37
N GLU A 26 1.35 -20.27 -2.18
CA GLU A 26 2.13 -21.18 -3.01
C GLU A 26 1.49 -22.59 -2.97
N ASP A 27 1.32 -23.19 -4.15
CA ASP A 27 0.73 -24.51 -4.38
C ASP A 27 -0.69 -24.70 -3.78
N ALA A 28 -1.36 -23.61 -3.39
CA ALA A 28 -2.75 -23.62 -2.94
C ALA A 28 -3.70 -23.80 -4.14
N SER A 29 -3.60 -24.95 -4.81
CA SER A 29 -4.21 -25.26 -6.10
C SER A 29 -5.74 -25.06 -6.18
N SER A 30 -6.44 -25.06 -5.05
CA SER A 30 -7.89 -24.81 -4.95
C SER A 30 -8.27 -23.40 -4.51
N PHE A 31 -7.32 -22.53 -4.18
CA PHE A 31 -7.58 -21.17 -3.73
C PHE A 31 -8.06 -20.30 -4.91
N ASN A 32 -9.18 -19.62 -4.71
CA ASN A 32 -9.77 -18.69 -5.69
C ASN A 32 -10.73 -17.69 -5.01
N GLU A 33 -10.45 -17.34 -3.76
CA GLU A 33 -11.27 -16.38 -3.02
C GLU A 33 -10.91 -14.95 -3.44
N ASP A 34 -11.92 -14.08 -3.54
CA ASP A 34 -11.73 -12.66 -3.84
C ASP A 34 -11.05 -11.96 -2.65
N ILE A 35 -9.88 -11.41 -2.90
CA ILE A 35 -9.06 -10.65 -1.95
C ILE A 35 -8.66 -9.27 -2.51
N GLY A 36 -9.36 -8.78 -3.54
CA GLY A 36 -9.07 -7.47 -4.15
C GLY A 36 -9.18 -6.31 -3.16
N GLU A 37 -9.96 -6.48 -2.08
CA GLU A 37 -10.11 -5.47 -1.01
C GLU A 37 -8.97 -5.45 0.02
N TRP A 38 -7.96 -6.31 -0.10
CA TRP A 38 -6.81 -6.28 0.80
C TRP A 38 -5.99 -5.00 0.64
N ASP A 39 -5.60 -4.44 1.77
CA ASP A 39 -4.64 -3.36 1.82
C ASP A 39 -3.22 -3.95 1.71
N ILE A 40 -2.61 -3.78 0.55
CA ILE A 40 -1.25 -4.22 0.21
C ILE A 40 -0.21 -3.08 0.26
N SER A 41 -0.61 -1.90 0.72
CA SER A 41 0.18 -0.69 0.56
C SER A 41 1.49 -0.66 1.35
N GLY A 42 1.59 -1.49 2.40
CA GLY A 42 2.80 -1.70 3.18
C GLY A 42 3.65 -2.91 2.74
N VAL A 43 3.19 -3.68 1.75
CA VAL A 43 3.88 -4.90 1.30
C VAL A 43 5.12 -4.54 0.50
N THR A 44 6.24 -5.17 0.82
CA THR A 44 7.53 -5.01 0.15
C THR A 44 7.93 -6.24 -0.68
N THR A 45 7.31 -7.39 -0.46
CA THR A 45 7.50 -8.59 -1.27
C THR A 45 6.22 -9.42 -1.39
N MET A 46 5.99 -9.94 -2.59
CA MET A 46 4.95 -10.88 -2.99
C MET A 46 5.55 -12.01 -3.85
N GLU A 47 6.86 -12.28 -3.68
CA GLU A 47 7.55 -13.36 -4.39
C GLU A 47 6.79 -14.69 -4.21
N ASP A 48 6.56 -15.41 -5.30
CA ASP A 48 5.86 -16.69 -5.33
C ASP A 48 4.45 -16.73 -4.68
N MET A 49 3.83 -15.57 -4.38
CA MET A 49 2.61 -15.48 -3.56
C MET A 49 1.47 -16.40 -4.02
N PHE A 50 1.21 -16.51 -5.33
CA PHE A 50 0.20 -17.40 -5.91
C PHE A 50 0.82 -18.46 -6.82
N ARG A 51 2.13 -18.71 -6.73
CA ARG A 51 2.79 -19.68 -7.60
C ARG A 51 2.16 -21.06 -7.43
N GLY A 52 1.72 -21.66 -8.53
CA GLY A 52 1.05 -22.97 -8.50
C GLY A 52 -0.40 -22.96 -7.98
N ALA A 53 -0.97 -21.79 -7.65
CA ALA A 53 -2.40 -21.64 -7.30
C ALA A 53 -3.27 -21.77 -8.56
N SER A 54 -3.38 -23.00 -9.08
CA SER A 54 -3.94 -23.31 -10.40
C SER A 54 -5.42 -22.94 -10.61
N ALA A 55 -6.14 -22.60 -9.55
CA ALA A 55 -7.53 -22.16 -9.61
C ALA A 55 -7.71 -20.64 -9.48
N PHE A 56 -6.65 -19.89 -9.16
CA PHE A 56 -6.73 -18.47 -8.84
C PHE A 56 -6.88 -17.61 -10.10
N ASP A 57 -8.03 -16.97 -10.25
CA ASP A 57 -8.42 -16.14 -11.40
C ASP A 57 -9.31 -14.98 -10.96
N GLN A 58 -8.88 -14.27 -9.91
CA GLN A 58 -9.59 -13.10 -9.38
C GLN A 58 -9.04 -11.81 -9.97
N ASP A 59 -9.92 -10.81 -10.10
CA ASP A 59 -9.53 -9.45 -10.46
C ASP A 59 -9.08 -8.71 -9.18
N LEU A 60 -7.77 -8.56 -9.00
CA LEU A 60 -7.23 -7.96 -7.78
C LEU A 60 -7.33 -6.44 -7.80
N GLY A 61 -7.16 -5.81 -8.97
CA GLY A 61 -7.13 -4.35 -9.11
C GLY A 61 -6.07 -3.65 -8.24
N TRP A 62 -5.09 -4.38 -7.73
CA TRP A 62 -4.07 -3.87 -6.83
C TRP A 62 -3.09 -2.94 -7.56
N CYS A 63 -2.73 -1.85 -6.89
CA CYS A 63 -1.61 -1.03 -7.29
C CYS A 63 -0.38 -1.42 -6.48
N VAL A 64 0.63 -1.96 -7.13
CA VAL A 64 1.88 -2.40 -6.50
C VAL A 64 2.99 -1.39 -6.81
N ALA A 65 3.72 -0.94 -5.79
CA ALA A 65 4.84 -0.03 -6.03
C ALA A 65 5.99 -0.74 -6.77
N TYR A 66 6.76 0.00 -7.58
CA TYR A 66 7.82 -0.59 -8.41
C TYR A 66 8.96 -1.28 -7.65
N ASP A 67 9.11 -0.98 -6.37
CA ASP A 67 10.11 -1.54 -5.47
C ASP A 67 9.61 -2.77 -4.71
N VAL A 68 8.35 -3.15 -4.87
CA VAL A 68 7.80 -4.40 -4.33
C VAL A 68 8.26 -5.55 -5.21
N ASP A 69 8.85 -6.57 -4.60
CA ASP A 69 9.20 -7.79 -5.32
C ASP A 69 7.94 -8.58 -5.70
N THR A 70 7.79 -8.91 -6.97
CA THR A 70 6.68 -9.73 -7.47
C THR A 70 7.21 -10.86 -8.36
N GLU A 71 8.46 -11.30 -8.16
CA GLU A 71 9.05 -12.42 -8.90
C GLU A 71 8.16 -13.67 -8.78
N ASP A 72 7.82 -14.25 -9.93
CA ASP A 72 7.01 -15.47 -10.08
C ASP A 72 5.66 -15.51 -9.33
N ALA A 73 5.17 -14.37 -8.83
CA ALA A 73 3.98 -14.26 -7.98
C ALA A 73 2.72 -14.91 -8.58
N PHE A 74 2.58 -14.91 -9.91
CA PHE A 74 1.45 -15.50 -10.62
C PHE A 74 1.83 -16.70 -11.50
N SER A 75 3.03 -17.24 -11.34
CA SER A 75 3.52 -18.39 -12.12
C SER A 75 2.61 -19.60 -11.96
N SER A 76 2.24 -20.26 -13.07
CA SER A 76 1.34 -21.41 -13.07
C SER A 76 -0.08 -21.12 -12.55
N THR A 77 -0.55 -19.87 -12.65
CA THR A 77 -1.94 -19.48 -12.42
C THR A 77 -2.68 -19.22 -13.75
N PRO A 78 -4.02 -19.31 -13.79
CA PRO A 78 -4.82 -18.86 -14.93
C PRO A 78 -4.53 -17.43 -15.41
N CYS A 79 -4.16 -16.54 -14.48
CA CYS A 79 -3.92 -15.13 -14.75
C CYS A 79 -2.43 -14.77 -14.90
N GLU A 80 -1.52 -15.74 -15.06
CA GLU A 80 -0.06 -15.52 -15.18
C GLU A 80 0.29 -14.41 -16.20
N SER A 81 -0.40 -14.40 -17.35
CA SER A 81 -0.17 -13.42 -18.42
C SER A 81 -0.77 -12.02 -18.18
N THR A 82 -1.73 -11.90 -17.27
CA THR A 82 -2.42 -10.64 -16.94
C THR A 82 -2.07 -10.13 -15.55
N SER A 83 -1.32 -10.93 -14.78
CA SER A 83 -1.01 -10.68 -13.38
C SER A 83 -2.27 -10.38 -12.56
N CYS A 84 -3.41 -11.00 -12.89
CA CYS A 84 -4.70 -10.78 -12.21
C CYS A 84 -5.08 -9.28 -12.07
N SER A 85 -4.77 -8.47 -13.10
CA SER A 85 -4.98 -7.00 -13.13
C SER A 85 -4.15 -6.20 -12.12
N VAL A 86 -3.07 -6.77 -11.58
CA VAL A 86 -2.09 -6.02 -10.79
C VAL A 86 -1.37 -5.03 -11.68
N GLU A 87 -1.36 -3.75 -11.27
CA GLU A 87 -0.64 -2.68 -11.96
C GLU A 87 0.56 -2.22 -11.12
N GLN A 88 1.77 -2.34 -11.67
CA GLN A 88 2.95 -1.73 -11.05
C GLN A 88 3.06 -0.25 -11.43
N ARG A 89 2.97 0.65 -10.45
CA ARG A 89 3.01 2.11 -10.66
C ARG A 89 3.83 2.82 -9.58
N SER A 90 4.36 4.00 -9.91
CA SER A 90 5.11 4.84 -8.97
C SER A 90 4.22 5.67 -8.03
N ASP A 91 2.91 5.69 -8.27
CA ASP A 91 1.92 6.50 -7.56
C ASP A 91 0.91 5.63 -6.79
N CYS A 92 1.28 4.41 -6.45
CA CYS A 92 0.43 3.54 -5.64
C CYS A 92 0.21 4.13 -4.23
N PRO A 93 -0.99 3.95 -3.65
CA PRO A 93 -1.20 4.21 -2.24
C PRO A 93 -0.19 3.37 -1.46
N THR A 94 0.67 4.03 -0.71
CA THR A 94 1.66 3.42 0.19
C THR A 94 1.09 3.27 1.60
N GLY A 95 -0.20 3.61 1.75
CA GLY A 95 -0.89 3.63 3.02
C GLY A 95 -0.13 4.53 3.97
N ASN A 96 0.10 4.01 5.18
CA ASN A 96 0.84 4.74 6.20
C ASN A 96 2.36 4.67 6.02
N VAL A 97 2.93 3.89 5.09
CA VAL A 97 4.39 3.75 4.99
C VAL A 97 4.99 4.90 4.16
N MET A 98 5.88 5.67 4.78
CA MET A 98 6.51 6.82 4.15
C MET A 98 7.98 6.56 3.83
N THR A 99 8.39 6.96 2.62
CA THR A 99 9.76 6.94 2.10
C THR A 99 10.09 8.30 1.50
N ASP A 100 11.37 8.53 1.16
CA ASP A 100 11.79 9.78 0.52
C ASP A 100 11.06 10.07 -0.81
N SER A 101 10.52 9.04 -1.47
CA SER A 101 9.84 9.19 -2.76
C SER A 101 8.38 9.64 -2.63
N ASN A 102 7.70 9.33 -1.52
CA ASN A 102 6.25 9.54 -1.38
C ASN A 102 5.88 10.63 -0.36
N ILE A 103 6.70 10.89 0.67
CA ILE A 103 6.26 11.68 1.82
C ILE A 103 5.95 13.13 1.44
N GLY A 104 6.68 13.71 0.49
CA GLY A 104 6.40 15.05 -0.03
C GLY A 104 5.02 15.13 -0.68
N THR A 105 4.64 14.10 -1.44
CA THR A 105 3.32 14.00 -2.10
C THR A 105 2.22 13.79 -1.06
N ALA A 106 2.44 12.91 -0.08
CA ALA A 106 1.48 12.65 1.00
C ALA A 106 1.23 13.91 1.84
N VAL A 107 2.28 14.62 2.27
CA VAL A 107 2.17 15.90 2.99
C VAL A 107 1.44 16.95 2.14
N ALA A 108 1.78 17.08 0.85
CA ALA A 108 1.10 18.02 -0.03
C ALA A 108 -0.40 17.71 -0.20
N ALA A 109 -0.75 16.42 -0.32
CA ALA A 109 -2.13 15.96 -0.37
C ALA A 109 -2.87 16.27 0.93
N TRP A 110 -2.26 15.97 2.09
CA TRP A 110 -2.83 16.26 3.40
C TRP A 110 -3.12 17.74 3.61
N LEU A 111 -2.17 18.59 3.24
CA LEU A 111 -2.32 20.05 3.35
C LEU A 111 -3.38 20.60 2.39
N ALA A 112 -3.64 19.93 1.26
CA ALA A 112 -4.66 20.34 0.30
C ALA A 112 -6.07 19.88 0.74
N ASP A 113 -6.20 18.63 1.17
CA ASP A 113 -7.44 18.00 1.65
C ASP A 113 -7.11 16.79 2.54
N ALA A 114 -7.15 17.00 3.85
CA ALA A 114 -6.86 15.96 4.83
C ALA A 114 -7.86 14.78 4.76
N THR A 115 -9.12 15.02 4.41
CA THR A 115 -10.11 13.93 4.34
C THR A 115 -9.79 12.98 3.20
N THR A 116 -9.47 13.53 2.03
CA THR A 116 -9.05 12.71 0.88
C THR A 116 -7.71 12.03 1.14
N ALA A 117 -6.74 12.75 1.72
CA ALA A 117 -5.42 12.20 2.03
C ALA A 117 -5.51 11.04 3.04
N GLU A 118 -6.39 11.14 4.05
CA GLU A 118 -6.58 10.09 5.05
C GLU A 118 -7.07 8.77 4.41
N THR A 119 -7.86 8.83 3.34
CA THR A 119 -8.29 7.62 2.62
C THR A 119 -7.17 6.97 1.79
N THR A 120 -6.11 7.72 1.48
CA THR A 120 -5.03 7.27 0.57
C THR A 120 -3.76 6.89 1.32
N TYR A 121 -3.42 7.68 2.33
CA TYR A 121 -2.17 7.56 3.10
C TYR A 121 -2.42 7.22 4.56
N GLY A 122 -3.69 7.06 4.98
CA GLY A 122 -4.05 7.07 6.40
C GLY A 122 -3.84 8.43 7.07
N HIS A 123 -4.24 8.53 8.33
CA HIS A 123 -4.12 9.78 9.08
C HIS A 123 -2.65 10.18 9.22
N ILE A 124 -2.31 11.46 9.07
CA ILE A 124 -0.90 11.90 9.09
C ILE A 124 -0.14 11.49 10.36
N SER A 125 -0.86 11.33 11.47
CA SER A 125 -0.31 10.88 12.75
C SER A 125 0.10 9.41 12.78
N THR A 126 -0.35 8.59 11.81
CA THR A 126 -0.06 7.14 11.76
C THR A 126 1.01 6.77 10.75
N TRP A 127 1.57 7.75 10.06
CA TRP A 127 2.59 7.50 9.05
C TRP A 127 3.87 6.90 9.67
N ALA A 128 4.28 5.73 9.19
CA ALA A 128 5.53 5.08 9.50
C ALA A 128 6.65 5.75 8.68
N THR A 129 7.38 6.66 9.32
CA THR A 129 8.38 7.51 8.67
C THR A 129 9.81 6.99 8.75
N GLY A 130 10.06 5.84 9.39
CA GLY A 130 11.41 5.29 9.54
C GLY A 130 12.15 4.98 8.23
N GLY A 131 11.46 4.97 7.08
CA GLY A 131 12.04 4.85 5.74
C GLY A 131 12.40 6.19 5.07
N VAL A 132 12.13 7.32 5.71
CA VAL A 132 12.41 8.67 5.19
C VAL A 132 13.74 9.17 5.74
N THR A 133 14.67 9.49 4.86
CA THR A 133 16.00 10.01 5.21
C THR A 133 16.10 11.54 5.02
N ASP A 134 15.20 12.14 4.24
CA ASP A 134 15.13 13.58 4.00
C ASP A 134 13.75 14.17 4.31
N MET A 135 13.62 14.74 5.51
CA MET A 135 12.44 15.49 5.97
C MET A 135 12.48 16.97 5.58
N SER A 136 13.47 17.40 4.81
CA SER A 136 13.62 18.81 4.48
C SER A 136 12.46 19.30 3.62
N LEU A 137 11.97 20.50 3.96
CA LEU A 137 11.02 21.25 3.14
C LEU A 137 9.63 20.60 2.95
N LEU A 138 9.27 19.53 3.67
CA LEU A 138 7.94 18.90 3.58
C LEU A 138 6.79 19.90 3.79
N PHE A 139 6.98 20.85 4.70
CA PHE A 139 6.02 21.91 5.00
C PHE A 139 6.44 23.28 4.43
N CYS A 140 7.44 23.31 3.53
CA CYS A 140 8.00 24.54 2.95
C CYS A 140 7.85 24.59 1.42
N ALA A 141 7.87 25.81 0.87
CA ALA A 141 7.43 26.19 -0.47
C ALA A 141 8.18 25.57 -1.68
N GLN A 142 9.10 24.62 -1.53
CA GLN A 142 9.85 24.08 -2.68
C GLN A 142 9.00 23.20 -3.61
N TYR A 143 7.93 22.58 -3.11
CA TYR A 143 6.90 21.91 -3.92
C TYR A 143 5.72 22.81 -4.30
N CYS A 144 5.67 24.05 -3.77
CA CYS A 144 4.65 25.02 -4.09
C CYS A 144 5.27 26.08 -5.00
N GLY A 145 5.08 25.92 -6.32
CA GLY A 145 5.49 26.95 -7.28
C GLY A 145 5.05 28.34 -6.82
N SER A 146 6.02 29.19 -6.46
CA SER A 146 5.94 30.63 -6.13
C SER A 146 4.80 31.15 -5.22
N GLY A 147 4.00 30.28 -4.60
CA GLY A 147 2.91 30.62 -3.71
C GLY A 147 3.15 30.01 -2.33
N THR A 148 3.13 30.84 -1.29
CA THR A 148 3.02 30.38 0.09
C THR A 148 1.81 29.46 0.20
N ASN A 149 2.01 28.18 0.50
CA ASN A 149 0.90 27.30 0.85
C ASN A 149 0.33 27.77 2.20
N SER A 150 -0.75 28.53 2.16
CA SER A 150 -1.40 29.06 3.37
C SER A 150 -1.91 27.95 4.28
N ALA A 151 -2.12 26.73 3.78
CA ALA A 151 -2.56 25.59 4.59
C ALA A 151 -1.45 25.05 5.50
N ALA A 152 -0.18 25.11 5.06
CA ALA A 152 0.96 24.76 5.92
C ALA A 152 1.07 25.69 7.14
N ALA A 153 0.68 26.96 6.99
CA ALA A 153 0.68 27.93 8.09
C ALA A 153 -0.37 27.62 9.17
N SER A 154 -1.37 26.79 8.87
CA SER A 154 -2.41 26.34 9.80
C SER A 154 -2.27 24.88 10.23
N PHE A 155 -1.20 24.19 9.81
CA PHE A 155 -0.96 22.80 10.19
C PHE A 155 -0.78 22.67 11.71
N ASN A 156 -1.56 21.81 12.34
CA ASN A 156 -1.55 21.60 13.80
C ASN A 156 -1.94 20.16 14.17
N GLU A 157 -1.59 19.19 13.32
CA GLU A 157 -1.82 17.77 13.62
C GLU A 157 -0.74 17.22 14.56
N ASP A 158 -1.11 16.20 15.33
CA ASP A 158 -0.14 15.45 16.13
C ASP A 158 0.66 14.51 15.22
N ILE A 159 1.96 14.73 15.14
CA ILE A 159 2.92 13.90 14.40
C ILE A 159 3.97 13.29 15.33
N GLY A 160 3.67 13.18 16.63
CA GLY A 160 4.61 12.65 17.63
C GLY A 160 4.98 11.17 17.46
N ALA A 161 4.26 10.44 16.60
CA ALA A 161 4.56 9.06 16.25
C ALA A 161 5.55 8.90 15.09
N TRP A 162 5.90 9.99 14.39
CA TRP A 162 6.92 9.95 13.34
C TRP A 162 8.26 9.61 13.98
N ASP A 163 8.83 8.46 13.61
CA ASP A 163 10.20 8.10 13.93
C ASP A 163 11.11 8.45 12.75
N THR A 164 12.12 9.27 13.01
CA THR A 164 13.19 9.62 12.07
C THR A 164 14.49 9.70 12.82
#